data_AF-A0A8H8MTW8-F1
#
_entry.id   AF-A0A8H8MTW8-F1
#
_cell.length_a   1.000
_cell.length_b   1.000
_cell.length_c   1.000
_cell.angle_alpha   90.00
_cell.angle_beta   90.00
_cell.angle_gamma   90.00
#
_symmetry.space_group_name_H-M   'P 1'
#
loop_
_entity.id
_entity.type
_entity.pdbx_description
1 polymer ?
#
loop_
_entity_poly.entity_id
_entity_poly.type
_entity_poly.pdbx_seq_one_letter_code
_entity_poly.pdbx_strand_id
1 'polypeptide(L)'
;MSKAKSRTLESPYHYIFLEVSPPTEHLSLRYAIQKALQQTFGITRAGIAVDILSEEGDSVVIRVVSEDAKYVVSALPTWSNPTMRVLKETPFLPSGDIIDE
;
A
#
# COMPACT_ATOMS: atom_id res chain seq x y z
N MET A 1 -42.28 -0.64 -0.61
CA MET A 1 -40.95 -0.27 -0.07
C MET A 1 -39.89 -0.79 -1.03
N SER A 2 -39.23 0.09 -1.78
CA SER A 2 -38.18 -0.29 -2.74
C SER A 2 -36.86 -0.47 -2.00
N LYS A 3 -36.24 -1.66 -2.06
CA LYS A 3 -34.88 -1.88 -1.55
C LYS A 3 -33.92 -1.06 -2.42
N ALA A 4 -33.21 -0.11 -1.82
CA ALA A 4 -32.09 0.55 -2.49
C ALA A 4 -31.10 -0.52 -2.97
N LYS A 5 -30.82 -0.52 -4.28
CA LYS A 5 -29.84 -1.42 -4.88
C LYS A 5 -28.47 -0.93 -4.40
N SER A 6 -27.83 -1.67 -3.49
CA SER A 6 -26.46 -1.39 -3.08
C SER A 6 -25.58 -1.40 -4.34
N ARG A 7 -24.97 -0.26 -4.67
CA ARG A 7 -23.98 -0.18 -5.75
C ARG A 7 -22.62 -0.39 -5.11
N THR A 8 -22.01 -1.53 -5.39
CA THR A 8 -20.59 -1.74 -5.10
C THR A 8 -19.81 -0.82 -6.04
N LEU A 9 -19.14 0.19 -5.49
CA LEU A 9 -18.19 0.99 -6.25
C LEU A 9 -16.87 0.20 -6.28
N GLU A 10 -16.56 -0.39 -7.43
CA GLU A 10 -15.26 -1.02 -7.64
C GLU A 10 -14.24 0.07 -7.99
N SER A 11 -13.29 0.30 -7.09
CA SER A 11 -12.15 1.16 -7.36
C SER A 11 -11.07 0.35 -8.10
N PRO A 12 -10.48 0.86 -9.19
CA PRO A 12 -9.37 0.19 -9.86
C PRO A 12 -8.09 0.18 -9.01
N TYR A 13 -8.06 0.99 -7.94
CA TYR A 13 -6.90 1.12 -7.06
C TYR A 13 -7.23 0.77 -5.61
N HIS A 14 -6.19 0.33 -4.91
CA HIS A 14 -6.17 0.12 -3.48
C HIS A 14 -5.10 1.01 -2.85
N TYR A 15 -5.41 1.55 -1.68
CA TYR A 15 -4.53 2.42 -0.92
C TYR A 15 -4.14 1.72 0.37
N ILE A 16 -2.84 1.74 0.66
CA ILE A 16 -2.26 1.07 1.82
C ILE A 16 -1.48 2.13 2.60
N PHE A 17 -1.82 2.27 3.87
CA PHE A 17 -1.18 3.17 4.82
C PHE A 17 -0.12 2.38 5.56
N LEU A 18 1.10 2.88 5.55
CA LEU A 18 2.28 2.25 6.09
C LEU A 18 2.91 3.12 7.16
N GLU A 19 3.41 2.48 8.19
CA GLU A 19 4.44 3.01 9.08
C GLU A 19 5.79 2.38 8.66
N VAL A 20 6.79 3.21 8.38
CA VAL A 20 8.10 2.83 7.85
C VAL A 20 9.19 3.25 8.82
N SER A 21 9.91 2.27 9.36
CA SER A 21 10.98 2.51 10.32
C SER A 21 12.29 1.82 9.91
N PRO A 22 13.40 2.56 9.75
CA PRO A 22 13.51 4.02 9.87
C PRO A 22 12.82 4.77 8.70
N PRO A 23 12.48 6.07 8.86
CA PRO A 23 12.01 6.91 7.77
C PRO A 23 12.93 6.78 6.56
N THR A 24 12.33 6.55 5.39
CA THR A 24 13.07 6.17 4.17
C THR A 24 12.53 6.97 2.99
N GLU A 25 13.42 7.53 2.17
CA GLU A 25 13.04 8.27 0.97
C GLU A 25 12.33 7.41 -0.07
N HIS A 26 11.47 8.03 -0.89
CA HIS A 26 10.64 7.39 -1.90
C HIS A 26 11.32 6.34 -2.80
N LEU A 27 12.52 6.60 -3.33
CA LEU A 27 13.20 5.61 -4.19
C LEU A 27 13.65 4.39 -3.41
N SER A 28 14.18 4.60 -2.21
CA SER A 28 14.66 3.55 -1.33
C SER A 28 13.49 2.69 -0.82
N LEU A 29 12.35 3.31 -0.49
CA LEU A 29 11.14 2.59 -0.11
C LEU A 29 10.55 1.79 -1.27
N ARG A 30 10.45 2.38 -2.47
CA ARG A 30 10.01 1.66 -3.68
C ARG A 30 10.91 0.46 -3.96
N TYR A 31 12.22 0.63 -3.85
CA TYR A 31 13.18 -0.46 -4.00
C TYR A 31 12.97 -1.56 -2.94
N ALA A 32 12.79 -1.19 -1.67
CA ALA A 32 12.51 -2.13 -0.59
C ALA A 32 11.24 -2.95 -0.84
N ILE A 33 10.14 -2.31 -1.27
CA ILE A 33 8.89 -2.99 -1.62
C ILE A 33 9.10 -3.95 -2.80
N GLN A 34 9.83 -3.52 -3.84
CA GLN A 34 10.18 -4.38 -4.97
C GLN A 34 11.00 -5.61 -4.52
N LYS A 35 11.94 -5.42 -3.58
CA LYS A 35 12.71 -6.54 -3.02
C LYS A 35 11.88 -7.47 -2.15
N ALA A 36 10.97 -6.94 -1.35
CA ALA A 36 10.02 -7.73 -0.58
C ALA A 36 9.13 -8.61 -1.50
N LEU A 37 8.63 -8.02 -2.58
CA LEU A 37 7.85 -8.72 -3.61
C LEU A 37 8.68 -9.79 -4.32
N GLN A 38 9.92 -9.46 -4.69
CA GLN A 38 10.85 -10.41 -5.31
C GLN A 38 11.16 -11.60 -4.38
N GLN A 39 11.37 -11.34 -3.10
CA GLN A 39 11.65 -12.36 -2.09
C GLN A 39 10.45 -13.29 -1.87
N THR A 40 9.23 -12.75 -1.85
CA THR A 40 8.02 -13.51 -1.53
C THR A 40 7.45 -14.25 -2.74
N PHE A 41 7.49 -13.64 -3.92
CA PHE A 41 6.75 -14.09 -5.11
C PHE A 41 7.62 -14.19 -6.37
N GLY A 42 8.92 -13.94 -6.26
CA GLY A 42 9.85 -13.99 -7.39
C GLY A 42 9.71 -12.82 -8.36
N ILE A 43 10.42 -12.92 -9.49
CA ILE A 43 10.57 -11.82 -10.46
C ILE A 43 9.25 -11.39 -11.10
N THR A 44 8.28 -12.31 -11.24
CA THR A 44 6.98 -12.03 -11.88
C THR A 44 6.17 -10.98 -11.13
N ARG A 45 6.23 -10.96 -9.80
CA ARG A 45 5.51 -9.98 -8.97
C ARG A 45 6.39 -8.85 -8.46
N ALA A 46 7.71 -8.97 -8.57
CA ALA A 46 8.63 -7.86 -8.30
C ALA A 46 8.34 -6.61 -9.15
N GLY A 47 7.74 -6.79 -10.34
CA GLY A 47 7.37 -5.71 -11.24
C GLY A 47 6.00 -5.09 -11.00
N ILE A 48 5.28 -5.42 -9.91
CA ILE A 48 4.01 -4.76 -9.59
C ILE A 48 4.25 -3.25 -9.48
N ALA A 49 3.40 -2.47 -10.16
CA ALA A 49 3.44 -1.02 -10.08
C ALA A 49 2.92 -0.55 -8.71
N VAL A 50 3.80 0.09 -7.95
CA VAL A 50 3.50 0.71 -6.66
C VAL A 50 3.78 2.20 -6.76
N ASP A 51 2.77 3.03 -6.53
CA ASP A 51 2.94 4.48 -6.45
C ASP A 51 3.02 4.91 -4.99
N ILE A 52 3.97 5.78 -4.65
CA ILE A 52 4.02 6.41 -3.33
C ILE A 52 3.38 7.79 -3.46
N LEU A 53 2.31 8.05 -2.71
CA LEU A 53 1.47 9.24 -2.86
C LEU A 53 1.80 10.34 -1.84
N SER A 54 2.18 9.95 -0.62
CA SER A 54 2.61 10.86 0.44
C SER A 54 3.62 10.18 1.36
N GLU A 55 4.57 10.95 1.85
CA GLU A 55 5.61 10.56 2.80
C GLU A 55 5.72 11.67 3.85
N GLU A 56 5.19 11.44 5.05
CA GLU A 56 5.26 12.37 6.17
C GLU A 56 5.92 11.66 7.36
N GLY A 57 7.23 11.87 7.52
CA GLY A 57 8.00 11.19 8.55
C GLY A 57 8.10 9.68 8.30
N ASP A 58 7.54 8.88 9.19
CA ASP A 58 7.41 7.41 9.06
C ASP A 58 6.12 6.98 8.36
N SER A 59 5.18 7.89 8.16
CA SER A 59 3.86 7.60 7.62
C SER A 59 3.86 7.73 6.11
N VAL A 60 3.50 6.64 5.43
CA VAL A 60 3.51 6.57 3.96
C VAL A 60 2.20 6.04 3.44
N VAL A 61 1.68 6.67 2.39
CA VAL A 61 0.52 6.16 1.65
C VAL A 61 0.98 5.66 0.30
N ILE A 62 0.74 4.37 0.02
CA ILE A 62 0.99 3.78 -1.30
C ILE A 62 -0.31 3.45 -2.01
N ARG A 63 -0.27 3.48 -3.34
CA ARG A 63 -1.35 3.09 -4.24
C ARG A 63 -0.89 1.98 -5.17
N VAL A 64 -1.75 0.99 -5.34
CA VAL A 64 -1.56 -0.17 -6.23
C VAL A 64 -2.84 -0.49 -6.95
N VAL A 65 -2.78 -1.26 -8.03
CA VAL A 65 -3.99 -1.80 -8.68
C VAL A 65 -4.67 -2.76 -7.70
N SER A 66 -6.01 -2.71 -7.63
CA SER A 66 -6.80 -3.47 -6.64
C SER A 66 -6.53 -4.97 -6.66
N GLU A 67 -6.29 -5.55 -7.83
CA GLU A 67 -5.99 -6.98 -8.00
C GLU A 67 -4.65 -7.39 -7.41
N ASP A 68 -3.70 -6.44 -7.30
CA ASP A 68 -2.34 -6.67 -6.83
C ASP A 68 -2.14 -6.38 -5.33
N ALA A 69 -3.10 -5.69 -4.69
CA ALA A 69 -3.00 -5.23 -3.31
C ALA A 69 -2.61 -6.35 -2.33
N LYS A 70 -3.25 -7.52 -2.46
CA LYS A 70 -2.98 -8.69 -1.61
C LYS A 70 -1.52 -9.15 -1.68
N TYR A 71 -0.86 -9.04 -2.82
CA TYR A 71 0.55 -9.45 -2.97
C TYR A 71 1.46 -8.43 -2.28
N VAL A 72 1.17 -7.15 -2.44
CA VAL A 72 1.94 -6.07 -1.82
C VAL A 72 1.86 -6.21 -0.30
N VAL A 73 0.65 -6.24 0.26
CA VAL A 73 0.40 -6.37 1.70
C VAL A 73 1.08 -7.60 2.30
N SER A 74 0.99 -8.75 1.61
CA SER A 74 1.62 -10.00 2.07
C SER A 74 3.15 -9.95 2.04
N ALA A 75 3.74 -9.18 1.12
CA ALA A 75 5.19 -9.10 0.96
C ALA A 75 5.85 -8.15 1.95
N LEU A 76 5.21 -7.03 2.31
CA LEU A 76 5.77 -6.01 3.21
C LEU A 76 6.44 -6.56 4.49
N PRO A 77 5.82 -7.46 5.28
CA PRO A 77 6.42 -7.95 6.53
C PRO A 77 7.63 -8.89 6.32
N THR A 78 7.89 -9.33 5.09
CA THR A 78 9.05 -10.21 4.78
C THR A 78 10.36 -9.43 4.70
N TRP A 79 10.28 -8.10 4.65
CA TRP A 79 11.42 -7.20 4.56
C TRP A 79 11.67 -6.52 5.91
N SER A 80 12.95 -6.33 6.24
CA SER A 80 13.36 -5.87 7.59
C SER A 80 14.14 -4.56 7.59
N ASN A 81 14.49 -4.00 6.43
CA ASN A 81 15.27 -2.76 6.38
C ASN A 81 14.93 -1.90 5.13
N PRO A 82 14.02 -0.91 5.24
CA PRO A 82 13.26 -0.56 6.45
C PRO A 82 12.20 -1.61 6.79
N THR A 83 11.78 -1.63 8.05
CA THR A 83 10.55 -2.33 8.44
C THR A 83 9.34 -1.56 7.92
N MET A 84 8.34 -2.28 7.41
CA MET A 84 7.11 -1.70 6.85
C MET A 84 5.91 -2.37 7.52
N ARG A 85 5.11 -1.58 8.22
CA ARG A 85 3.92 -2.06 8.93
C ARG A 85 2.68 -1.47 8.28
N VAL A 86 1.71 -2.32 7.94
CA VAL A 86 0.41 -1.88 7.44
C VAL A 86 -0.43 -1.35 8.59
N LEU A 87 -0.82 -0.09 8.52
CA LEU A 87 -1.73 0.56 9.45
C LEU A 87 -3.19 0.36 9.02
N LYS A 88 -3.46 0.56 7.73
CA LYS A 88 -4.82 0.52 7.16
C LYS A 88 -4.78 0.25 5.66
N GLU A 89 -5.85 -0.36 5.17
CA GLU A 89 -6.10 -0.60 3.75
C GLU A 89 -7.49 -0.10 3.36
N THR A 90 -7.63 0.52 2.19
CA THR A 90 -8.91 1.04 1.72
C THR A 90 -8.96 1.11 0.19
N PRO A 91 -10.12 0.80 -0.43
CA PRO A 91 -10.32 0.96 -1.87
C PRO A 91 -10.42 2.43 -2.32
N PHE A 92 -10.60 3.37 -1.38
CA PHE A 92 -10.72 4.80 -1.67
C PHE A 92 -9.78 5.61 -0.77
N LEU A 93 -9.22 6.68 -1.33
CA LEU A 93 -8.56 7.69 -0.50
C LEU A 93 -9.59 8.27 0.46
N PRO A 94 -9.31 8.30 1.77
CA PRO A 94 -10.13 9.04 2.72
C PRO A 94 -10.26 10.49 2.24
N SER A 95 -11.49 10.95 2.08
CA SER A 95 -11.78 12.36 1.85
C SER A 95 -11.57 13.11 3.17
N GLY A 96 -10.34 13.49 3.50
CA GLY A 96 -10.07 14.59 4.44
C GLY A 96 -9.40 14.29 5.78
N ASP A 97 -9.43 13.07 6.33
CA ASP A 97 -9.09 12.87 7.76
C ASP A 97 -7.82 12.03 7.99
N ILE A 98 -6.73 12.27 7.24
CA ILE A 98 -5.46 11.52 7.41
C ILE A 98 -4.53 12.18 8.46
N ILE A 99 -4.90 13.36 8.98
CA ILE A 99 -4.16 14.04 10.05
C ILE A 99 -5.08 14.08 11.26
N ASP A 100 -4.98 13.10 12.14
CA ASP A 100 -5.27 13.19 13.59
C ASP A 100 -5.27 11.77 14.20
N GLU A 101 -4.10 11.32 14.65
CA GLU A 101 -3.87 10.65 15.95
C GLU A 101 -2.37 10.47 16.23
#